data_AF-A0A3D1L1A3-F1
#
_entry.id   AF-A0A3D1L1A3-F1
#
_cell.length_a   1.000
_cell.length_b   1.000
_cell.length_c   1.000
_cell.angle_alpha   90.00
_cell.angle_beta   90.00
_cell.angle_gamma   90.00
#
_symmetry.space_group_name_H-M   'P 1'
#
loop_
_entity.id
_entity.type
_entity.pdbx_description
1 polymer ?
#
loop_
_entity_poly.entity_id
_entity_poly.type
_entity_poly.pdbx_seq_one_letter_code
_entity_poly.pdbx_strand_id
1 'polypeptide(L)'
;MKAKISLSGRFGKNKTVVLILLSTLLAGIFRWTVSYEGIENGNHWLFWIIGAALAGIFSVIFERNIFKAAVFITTGFVTAVVFRIIFDIIFIDPTSHNIFPIEIIIWAVLAFIPAILGAVIGYFIKEIVAP
;
A
#
# COMPACT_ATOMS: atom_id res chain seq x y z
N MET A 1 -12.16 8.43 42.78
CA MET A 1 -11.10 8.53 41.75
C MET A 1 -11.52 7.63 40.58
N LYS A 2 -12.12 8.17 39.50
CA LYS A 2 -12.56 7.37 38.34
C LYS A 2 -11.44 7.36 37.30
N ALA A 3 -10.87 6.18 37.05
CA ALA A 3 -9.87 5.98 36.01
C ALA A 3 -10.48 6.26 34.63
N LYS A 4 -9.97 7.28 33.95
CA LYS A 4 -10.33 7.61 32.57
C LYS A 4 -9.62 6.60 31.66
N ILE A 5 -10.29 5.48 31.35
CA ILE A 5 -9.78 4.50 30.38
C ILE A 5 -9.73 5.20 29.01
N SER A 6 -8.51 5.46 28.55
CA SER A 6 -8.22 6.09 27.26
C SER A 6 -8.58 5.14 26.12
N LEU A 7 -9.83 5.20 25.65
CA LEU A 7 -10.31 4.43 24.50
C LEU A 7 -9.72 4.91 23.16
N SER A 8 -9.00 6.05 23.14
CA SER A 8 -8.43 6.63 21.91
C SER A 8 -7.31 5.78 21.30
N GLY A 9 -6.56 5.03 22.11
CA GLY A 9 -5.44 4.21 21.62
C GLY A 9 -5.86 2.97 20.83
N ARG A 10 -7.04 2.39 21.11
CA ARG A 10 -7.50 1.14 20.47
C ARG A 10 -8.08 1.41 19.08
N PHE A 11 -8.81 2.52 18.91
CA PHE A 11 -9.40 2.91 17.63
C PHE A 11 -8.34 3.33 16.60
N GLY A 12 -7.25 3.98 17.01
CA GLY A 12 -6.15 4.35 16.11
C GLY A 12 -5.47 3.13 15.48
N LYS A 13 -5.17 2.10 16.29
CA LYS A 13 -4.58 0.83 15.79
C LYS A 13 -5.47 0.14 14.76
N ASN A 14 -6.78 0.14 14.98
CA ASN A 14 -7.72 -0.52 14.06
C ASN A 14 -7.73 0.15 12.69
N LYS A 15 -7.67 1.49 12.62
CA LYS A 15 -7.64 2.22 11.34
C LYS A 15 -6.36 1.94 10.55
N THR A 16 -5.21 1.88 11.22
CA THR A 16 -3.93 1.52 10.60
C THR A 16 -3.97 0.13 9.98
N VAL A 17 -4.44 -0.87 10.75
CA VAL A 17 -4.52 -2.25 10.27
C VAL A 17 -5.46 -2.35 9.06
N VAL A 18 -6.62 -1.69 9.12
CA VAL A 18 -7.57 -1.67 8.00
C VAL A 18 -6.93 -1.04 6.76
N LEU A 19 -6.23 0.09 6.89
CA LEU A 19 -5.57 0.72 5.75
C LEU A 19 -4.52 -0.19 5.12
N ILE A 20 -3.66 -0.82 5.93
CA ILE A 20 -2.65 -1.78 5.45
C ILE A 20 -3.32 -2.95 4.72
N LEU A 21 -4.37 -3.54 5.29
CA LEU A 21 -5.09 -4.67 4.68
C LEU A 21 -5.73 -4.28 3.35
N LEU A 22 -6.43 -3.14 3.29
CA LEU A 22 -7.05 -2.66 2.05
C LEU A 22 -6.00 -2.36 0.98
N SER A 23 -4.88 -1.73 1.34
CA SER A 23 -3.78 -1.48 0.42
C SER A 23 -3.12 -2.77 -0.06
N THR A 24 -3.01 -3.79 0.80
CA THR A 24 -2.51 -5.12 0.43
C THR A 24 -3.40 -5.78 -0.61
N LEU A 25 -4.72 -5.76 -0.40
CA LEU A 25 -5.68 -6.34 -1.34
C LEU A 25 -5.65 -5.61 -2.68
N LEU A 26 -5.62 -4.28 -2.66
CA LEU A 26 -5.55 -3.46 -3.87
C LEU A 26 -4.28 -3.78 -4.70
N ALA A 27 -3.12 -3.81 -4.04
CA ALA A 27 -1.86 -4.17 -4.68
C ALA A 27 -1.86 -5.62 -5.19
N GLY A 28 -2.47 -6.53 -4.42
CA GLY A 28 -2.68 -7.92 -4.79
C GLY A 28 -3.44 -8.05 -6.12
N ILE A 29 -4.56 -7.35 -6.28
CA ILE A 29 -5.37 -7.36 -7.51
C ILE A 29 -4.54 -6.98 -8.74
N PHE A 30 -3.74 -5.91 -8.64
CA PHE A 30 -2.96 -5.42 -9.78
C PHE A 30 -1.76 -6.30 -10.12
N ARG A 31 -1.12 -6.91 -9.12
CA ARG A 31 0.10 -7.70 -9.33
C ARG A 31 -0.19 -9.17 -9.63
N TRP A 32 -1.13 -9.79 -8.92
CA TRP A 32 -1.37 -11.23 -9.03
C TRP A 32 -2.03 -11.65 -10.33
N THR A 33 -2.64 -10.71 -11.04
CA THR A 33 -3.26 -10.92 -12.35
C THR A 33 -2.26 -10.87 -13.51
N VAL A 34 -1.00 -10.49 -13.25
CA VAL A 34 0.05 -10.34 -14.26
C VAL A 34 1.08 -11.46 -14.07
N SER A 35 1.40 -12.20 -15.14
CA SER A 35 2.48 -13.18 -15.12
C SER A 35 3.84 -12.50 -15.01
N TYR A 36 4.85 -13.22 -14.52
CA TYR A 36 6.20 -12.67 -14.38
C TYR A 36 6.80 -12.25 -15.74
N GLU A 37 6.56 -13.01 -16.81
CA GLU A 37 6.92 -12.61 -18.19
C GLU A 37 6.16 -11.36 -18.67
N GLY A 38 4.92 -11.19 -18.21
CA GLY A 38 4.10 -10.00 -18.50
C GLY A 38 4.59 -8.73 -17.81
N ILE A 39 5.48 -8.83 -16.82
CA ILE A 39 6.10 -7.68 -16.18
C ILE A 39 6.97 -6.92 -17.20
N GLU A 40 7.70 -7.64 -18.03
CA GLU A 40 8.59 -7.04 -19.05
C GLU A 40 7.83 -6.20 -20.09
N ASN A 41 6.54 -6.49 -20.32
CA ASN A 41 5.66 -5.78 -21.26
C ASN A 41 5.12 -4.42 -20.73
N GLY A 42 5.65 -3.92 -19.61
CA GLY A 42 5.72 -2.48 -19.29
C GLY A 42 4.50 -1.81 -18.64
N ASN A 43 3.28 -2.32 -18.79
CA ASN A 43 2.09 -1.59 -18.31
C ASN A 43 1.73 -1.79 -16.83
N HIS A 44 2.26 -2.82 -16.17
CA HIS A 44 1.85 -3.17 -14.82
C HIS A 44 2.37 -2.20 -13.73
N TRP A 45 3.51 -1.55 -13.98
CA TRP A 45 4.08 -0.49 -13.15
C TRP A 45 3.12 0.70 -13.03
N LEU A 46 2.39 1.00 -14.11
CA LEU A 46 1.41 2.09 -14.13
C LEU A 46 0.23 1.78 -13.22
N PHE A 47 -0.31 0.55 -13.25
CA PHE A 47 -1.37 0.14 -12.33
C PHE A 47 -0.92 0.16 -10.87
N TRP A 48 0.34 -0.18 -10.60
CA TRP A 48 0.92 -0.05 -9.27
C TRP A 48 0.93 1.41 -8.77
N ILE A 49 1.43 2.32 -9.62
CA ILE A 49 1.51 3.75 -9.32
C ILE A 49 0.12 4.35 -9.13
N ILE A 50 -0.82 4.08 -10.04
CA ILE A 50 -2.21 4.55 -9.97
C ILE A 50 -2.88 3.98 -8.72
N GLY A 51 -2.70 2.69 -8.44
CA GLY A 51 -3.25 2.04 -7.25
C GLY A 51 -2.75 2.69 -5.96
N ALA A 52 -1.44 2.95 -5.86
CA ALA A 52 -0.86 3.61 -4.70
C ALA A 52 -1.35 5.06 -4.55
N ALA A 53 -1.48 5.81 -5.65
CA ALA A 53 -2.03 7.16 -5.64
C ALA A 53 -3.50 7.17 -5.19
N LEU A 54 -4.34 6.28 -5.72
CA LEU A 54 -5.74 6.16 -5.31
C LEU A 54 -5.86 5.76 -3.83
N ALA A 55 -5.06 4.79 -3.37
CA ALA A 55 -4.99 4.45 -1.94
C ALA A 55 -4.60 5.66 -1.08
N GLY A 56 -3.66 6.48 -1.57
CA GLY A 56 -3.30 7.76 -0.98
C GLY A 56 -4.50 8.71 -0.86
N ILE A 57 -5.22 8.94 -1.96
CA ILE A 57 -6.40 9.82 -1.98
C ILE A 57 -7.44 9.40 -0.94
N PHE A 58 -7.76 8.11 -0.87
CA PHE A 58 -8.75 7.59 0.07
C PHE A 58 -8.23 7.41 1.51
N SER A 59 -6.92 7.48 1.73
CA SER A 59 -6.32 7.28 3.06
C SER A 59 -6.79 8.28 4.10
N VAL A 60 -7.19 9.49 3.68
CA VAL A 60 -7.64 10.59 4.55
C VAL A 60 -8.92 10.29 5.34
N ILE A 61 -9.62 9.23 4.96
CA ILE A 61 -10.76 8.66 5.70
C ILE A 61 -10.27 7.99 7.00
N PHE A 62 -9.08 7.39 6.96
CA PHE A 62 -8.50 6.58 8.04
C PHE A 62 -7.38 7.31 8.81
N GLU A 63 -6.50 8.03 8.11
CA GLU A 63 -5.31 8.68 8.64
C GLU A 63 -5.14 10.08 8.02
N ARG A 64 -5.06 11.13 8.85
CA ARG A 64 -4.89 12.51 8.37
C ARG A 64 -3.41 12.86 8.14
N ASN A 65 -2.49 12.16 8.79
CA ASN A 65 -1.07 12.42 8.60
C ASN A 65 -0.59 11.78 7.29
N ILE A 66 -0.29 12.63 6.30
CA ILE A 66 0.12 12.23 4.93
C ILE A 66 1.28 11.23 4.96
N PHE A 67 2.31 11.48 5.76
CA PHE A 67 3.48 10.61 5.82
C PHE A 67 3.15 9.24 6.41
N LYS A 68 2.39 9.19 7.51
CA LYS A 68 1.93 7.93 8.10
C LYS A 68 1.05 7.15 7.14
N ALA A 69 0.12 7.82 6.46
CA ALA A 69 -0.72 7.19 5.45
C ALA A 69 0.13 6.54 4.35
N ALA A 70 1.11 7.27 3.79
CA ALA A 70 2.01 6.74 2.77
C ALA A 70 2.83 5.53 3.26
N VAL A 71 3.35 5.56 4.50
CA VAL A 71 4.04 4.42 5.11
C VAL A 71 3.11 3.21 5.22
N PHE A 72 1.88 3.38 5.69
CA PHE A 72 0.91 2.28 5.83
C PHE A 72 0.50 1.69 4.48
N ILE A 73 0.24 2.54 3.48
CA ILE A 73 -0.07 2.09 2.11
C ILE A 73 1.10 1.30 1.53
N THR A 74 2.32 1.85 1.63
CA THR A 74 3.54 1.22 1.13
C THR A 74 3.77 -0.13 1.81
N THR A 75 3.52 -0.21 3.11
CA THR A 75 3.60 -1.47 3.87
C THR A 75 2.63 -2.52 3.30
N GLY A 76 1.38 -2.14 3.01
CA GLY A 76 0.42 -3.05 2.39
C GLY A 76 0.84 -3.50 0.99
N PHE A 77 1.32 -2.57 0.17
CA PHE A 77 1.82 -2.85 -1.17
C PHE A 77 3.02 -3.82 -1.14
N VAL A 78 4.01 -3.55 -0.30
CA VAL A 78 5.16 -4.45 -0.07
C VAL A 78 4.71 -5.81 0.44
N THR A 79 3.73 -5.87 1.34
CA THR A 79 3.18 -7.14 1.82
C THR A 79 2.63 -7.99 0.67
N ALA A 80 1.92 -7.38 -0.28
CA ALA A 80 1.42 -8.07 -1.47
C ALA A 80 2.56 -8.58 -2.37
N VAL A 81 3.66 -7.83 -2.50
CA VAL A 81 4.88 -8.25 -3.21
C VAL A 81 5.52 -9.45 -2.52
N VAL A 82 5.69 -9.39 -1.21
CA VAL A 82 6.29 -10.48 -0.42
C VAL A 82 5.45 -11.75 -0.55
N PHE A 83 4.12 -11.67 -0.44
CA PHE A 83 3.27 -12.83 -0.65
C PHE A 83 3.37 -13.40 -2.06
N ARG A 84 3.48 -12.54 -3.07
CA ARG A 84 3.67 -13.00 -4.46
C ARG A 84 5.00 -13.74 -4.62
N ILE A 85 6.08 -13.18 -4.10
CA ILE A 85 7.42 -13.79 -4.15
C ILE A 85 7.42 -15.15 -3.45
N ILE A 86 6.85 -15.23 -2.24
CA ILE A 86 6.75 -16.49 -1.50
C ILE A 86 5.96 -17.53 -2.29
N PHE A 87 4.83 -17.13 -2.90
CA PHE A 87 4.03 -18.02 -3.72
C PHE A 87 4.82 -18.54 -4.94
N ASP A 88 5.49 -17.65 -5.67
CA ASP A 88 6.25 -18.03 -6.87
C ASP A 88 7.43 -18.95 -6.52
N ILE A 89 8.15 -18.69 -5.41
CA ILE A 89 9.24 -19.55 -4.95
C ILE A 89 8.76 -20.96 -4.57
N ILE A 90 7.63 -21.06 -3.88
CA ILE A 90 7.12 -22.35 -3.37
C ILE A 90 6.43 -23.17 -4.46
N PHE A 91 5.68 -22.52 -5.36
CA PHE A 91 4.73 -23.20 -6.24
C PHE A 91 5.03 -23.09 -7.74
N ILE A 92 5.85 -22.13 -8.18
CA ILE A 92 6.08 -21.86 -9.61
C ILE A 92 7.53 -22.15 -10.00
N ASP A 93 8.48 -21.32 -9.55
CA ASP A 93 9.90 -21.46 -9.84
C ASP A 93 10.73 -20.75 -8.75
N PRO A 94 11.54 -21.48 -7.96
CA PRO A 94 12.40 -20.91 -6.92
C PRO A 94 13.51 -19.99 -7.44
N THR A 95 13.84 -20.05 -8.73
CA THR A 95 14.93 -19.25 -9.34
C THR A 95 14.46 -17.89 -9.89
N SER A 96 13.15 -17.63 -9.92
CA SER A 96 12.55 -16.42 -10.50
C SER A 96 12.87 -15.12 -9.72
N HIS A 97 13.17 -15.23 -8.43
CA HIS A 97 13.29 -14.09 -7.49
C HIS A 97 14.67 -14.00 -6.82
N ASN A 98 15.75 -14.18 -7.57
CA ASN A 98 17.12 -14.14 -7.02
C ASN A 98 17.53 -12.77 -6.47
N ILE A 99 16.82 -11.70 -6.87
CA ILE A 99 17.08 -10.32 -6.46
C ILE A 99 15.94 -9.76 -5.59
N PHE A 100 15.15 -10.62 -4.95
CA PHE A 100 13.97 -10.22 -4.19
C PHE A 100 14.17 -9.07 -3.19
N PRO A 101 15.32 -8.92 -2.48
CA PRO A 101 15.49 -7.79 -1.57
C PRO A 101 15.47 -6.45 -2.33
N ILE A 102 16.06 -6.41 -3.52
CA ILE A 102 16.11 -5.23 -4.38
C ILE A 102 14.74 -5.00 -5.01
N GLU A 103 14.05 -6.05 -5.46
CA GLU A 103 12.68 -5.93 -5.98
C GLU A 103 11.76 -5.27 -4.95
N ILE A 104 11.79 -5.74 -3.70
CA ILE A 104 10.96 -5.18 -2.63
C ILE A 104 11.23 -3.68 -2.46
N ILE A 105 12.50 -3.25 -2.50
CA ILE A 105 12.87 -1.83 -2.39
C ILE A 105 12.32 -1.03 -3.57
N ILE A 106 12.47 -1.53 -4.80
CA ILE A 106 11.94 -0.87 -6.01
C ILE A 106 10.42 -0.69 -5.88
N TRP A 107 9.70 -1.75 -5.53
CA TRP A 107 8.25 -1.72 -5.37
C TRP A 107 7.79 -0.83 -4.22
N ALA A 108 8.57 -0.76 -3.14
CA ALA A 108 8.32 0.16 -2.03
C ALA A 108 8.44 1.62 -2.48
N VAL A 109 9.50 1.99 -3.20
CA VAL A 109 9.69 3.36 -3.71
C VAL A 109 8.59 3.73 -4.71
N LEU A 110 8.24 2.81 -5.61
CA LEU A 110 7.17 2.98 -6.59
C LEU A 110 5.78 3.10 -5.96
N ALA A 111 5.57 2.56 -4.75
CA ALA A 111 4.33 2.76 -3.99
C ALA A 111 4.36 4.04 -3.15
N PHE A 112 5.49 4.34 -2.52
CA PHE A 112 5.60 5.41 -1.53
C PHE A 112 5.39 6.80 -2.14
N ILE A 113 6.06 7.11 -3.26
CA ILE A 113 5.97 8.43 -3.88
C ILE A 113 4.53 8.72 -4.35
N PRO A 114 3.86 7.84 -5.12
CA PRO A 114 2.46 8.08 -5.50
C PRO A 114 1.51 8.09 -4.32
N ALA A 115 1.74 7.27 -3.28
CA ALA A 115 0.92 7.30 -2.07
C ALA A 115 0.99 8.64 -1.33
N ILE A 116 2.17 9.27 -1.26
CA ILE A 116 2.31 10.65 -0.75
C ILE A 116 1.48 11.61 -1.60
N LEU A 117 1.67 11.60 -2.93
CA LEU A 117 0.97 12.52 -3.83
C LEU A 117 -0.55 12.36 -3.72
N GLY A 118 -1.02 11.12 -3.69
CA GLY A 118 -2.42 10.80 -3.47
C GLY A 118 -2.94 11.33 -2.13
N ALA A 119 -2.20 11.11 -1.03
CA ALA A 119 -2.60 11.57 0.29
C ALA A 119 -2.63 13.10 0.40
N VAL A 120 -1.71 13.81 -0.28
CA VAL A 120 -1.75 15.28 -0.41
C VAL A 120 -3.04 15.71 -1.12
N ILE A 121 -3.35 15.09 -2.26
CA ILE A 121 -4.58 15.40 -3.02
C ILE A 121 -5.83 15.13 -2.17
N GLY A 122 -5.91 13.96 -1.52
CA GLY A 122 -7.01 13.60 -0.65
C GLY A 122 -7.20 14.59 0.50
N TYR A 123 -6.10 15.11 1.05
CA TYR A 123 -6.14 16.12 2.11
C TYR A 123 -6.82 17.40 1.62
N PHE A 124 -6.38 17.94 0.48
CA PHE A 124 -6.99 19.16 -0.08
C PHE A 124 -8.45 18.96 -0.48
N ILE A 125 -8.81 17.82 -1.08
CA ILE A 125 -10.21 17.49 -1.41
C ILE A 125 -11.07 17.55 -0.14
N LYS A 126 -10.60 16.96 0.96
CA LYS A 126 -11.33 16.93 2.21
C LYS A 126 -11.56 18.32 2.79
N GLU A 127 -10.53 19.17 2.78
CA GLU A 127 -10.63 20.54 3.29
C GLU A 127 -11.56 21.42 2.43
N ILE A 128 -11.66 21.17 1.12
CA ILE A 128 -12.58 21.89 0.24
C ILE A 128 -14.04 21.44 0.45
N VAL A 129 -14.25 20.13 0.59
CA VAL A 129 -15.61 19.55 0.64
C VAL A 129 -16.22 19.60 2.05
N ALA A 130 -15.39 19.57 3.10
CA ALA A 130 -15.82 19.60 4.50
C ALA A 130 -14.90 20.50 5.33
N PRO A 131 -14.96 21.84 5.13
CA PRO A 131 -14.14 22.81 5.84
C PRO A 131 -14.39 22.86 7.36
#